data_AF-A0A942F341-F1
#
_entry.id   AF-A0A942F341-F1
#
_cell.length_a   1.000
_cell.length_b   1.000
_cell.length_c   1.000
_cell.angle_alpha   90.00
_cell.angle_beta   90.00
_cell.angle_gamma   90.00
#
_symmetry.space_group_name_H-M   'P 1'
#
loop_
_entity.id
_entity.type
_entity.pdbx_description
1 polymer ?
#
loop_
_entity_poly.entity_id
_entity_poly.type
_entity_poly.pdbx_seq_one_letter_code
_entity_poly.pdbx_strand_id
1 'polypeptide(L)'
;MPNTPIDQIRTALAEVRGSGQTAVDIAALLTFLDSVEADAPADAEIRKLNHDSQLTQYKAEHERHLAYYKASTDAEQEMFKSVIETAKTALSTSILVNGGATVALLAFLGNLLAKSQPAAAAMQAALNVSIICFALGVLLGAAATGTTYCAQYCYHRDFRRSAVTFHVLTVVLILSTYIAFASGLIGAYHAFLPRGAA
;
A
#
# COMPACT_ATOMS: atom_id res chain seq x y z
N MET A 1 20.07 -6.32 -54.06
CA MET A 1 19.18 -7.47 -54.34
C MET A 1 17.76 -6.96 -54.25
N PRO A 2 16.90 -7.16 -55.27
CA PRO A 2 15.52 -6.67 -55.26
C PRO A 2 14.73 -7.42 -54.18
N ASN A 3 14.30 -6.71 -53.13
CA ASN A 3 13.69 -7.32 -51.93
C ASN A 3 12.16 -7.27 -51.92
N THR A 4 11.53 -6.88 -53.03
CA THR A 4 10.07 -6.90 -53.16
C THR A 4 9.64 -7.52 -54.50
N PRO A 5 8.46 -8.18 -54.56
CA PRO A 5 7.93 -8.75 -55.81
C PRO A 5 7.79 -7.70 -56.94
N ILE A 6 7.52 -6.45 -56.58
CA ILE A 6 7.43 -5.32 -57.53
C ILE A 6 8.80 -4.98 -58.14
N ASP A 7 9.88 -5.09 -57.38
CA ASP A 7 11.24 -4.84 -57.89
C ASP A 7 11.69 -5.94 -58.85
N GLN A 8 11.27 -7.19 -58.61
CA GLN A 8 11.53 -8.31 -59.52
C GLN A 8 10.81 -8.12 -60.87
N ILE A 9 9.55 -7.71 -60.85
CA ILE A 9 8.78 -7.37 -62.07
C ILE A 9 9.42 -6.21 -62.82
N ARG A 10 9.84 -5.14 -62.13
CA ARG A 10 10.52 -4.00 -62.76
C ARG A 10 11.85 -4.39 -63.41
N THR A 11 12.61 -5.27 -62.78
CA THR A 11 13.90 -5.75 -63.29
C THR A 11 13.71 -6.60 -64.54
N ALA A 12 12.76 -7.55 -64.52
CA ALA A 12 12.46 -8.39 -65.67
C ALA A 12 11.96 -7.58 -66.88
N LEU A 13 11.09 -6.59 -66.65
CA LEU A 13 10.62 -5.69 -67.72
C LEU A 13 11.75 -4.80 -68.28
N ALA A 14 12.69 -4.37 -67.44
CA ALA A 14 13.84 -3.59 -67.89
C ALA A 14 14.81 -4.42 -68.76
N GLU A 15 14.97 -5.70 -68.44
CA GLU A 15 15.81 -6.64 -69.19
C GLU A 15 15.20 -6.98 -70.56
N VAL A 16 13.89 -7.24 -70.62
CA VAL A 16 13.14 -7.45 -71.87
C VAL A 16 13.13 -6.18 -72.75
N ARG A 17 13.11 -5.00 -72.13
CA ARG A 17 13.26 -3.74 -72.86
C ARG A 17 14.68 -3.55 -73.42
N GLY A 18 15.71 -3.98 -72.69
CA GLY A 18 17.11 -3.91 -73.10
C GLY A 18 17.45 -4.80 -74.30
N SER A 19 16.70 -5.89 -74.50
CA SER A 19 16.81 -6.77 -75.67
C SER A 19 16.04 -6.28 -76.91
N GLY A 20 15.50 -5.05 -76.86
CA GLY A 20 14.88 -4.38 -78.01
C GLY A 20 13.38 -4.65 -78.17
N GLN A 21 12.73 -5.37 -77.25
CA GLN A 21 11.27 -5.54 -77.27
C GLN A 21 10.57 -4.31 -76.65
N THR A 22 9.56 -3.79 -77.35
CA THR A 22 8.73 -2.66 -76.91
C THR A 22 7.33 -3.09 -76.46
N ALA A 23 6.97 -4.36 -76.68
CA ALA A 23 5.69 -4.95 -76.31
C ALA A 23 5.96 -6.32 -75.68
N VAL A 24 5.23 -6.63 -74.61
CA VAL A 24 5.28 -7.91 -73.91
C VAL A 24 3.98 -8.66 -74.17
N ASP A 25 4.08 -9.94 -74.50
CA ASP A 25 2.91 -10.78 -74.65
C ASP A 25 2.18 -10.98 -73.31
N ILE A 26 0.86 -10.85 -73.31
CA ILE A 26 0.04 -10.91 -72.10
C ILE A 26 0.10 -12.31 -71.48
N ALA A 27 0.11 -13.38 -72.28
CA ALA A 27 0.16 -14.75 -71.76
C ALA A 27 1.53 -15.06 -71.15
N ALA A 28 2.62 -14.56 -71.75
CA ALA A 28 3.96 -14.66 -71.18
C ALA A 28 4.09 -13.87 -69.86
N LEU A 29 3.51 -12.67 -69.79
CA LEU A 29 3.51 -11.87 -68.56
C LEU A 29 2.71 -12.54 -67.45
N LEU A 30 1.53 -13.11 -67.76
CA LEU A 30 0.74 -13.87 -66.79
C LEU A 30 1.49 -15.10 -66.28
N THR A 31 2.15 -15.84 -67.18
CA THR A 31 2.98 -17.00 -66.80
C THR A 31 4.13 -16.61 -65.87
N PHE A 32 4.76 -15.46 -66.11
CA PHE A 32 5.80 -14.92 -65.23
C PHE A 32 5.22 -14.51 -63.87
N LEU A 33 4.08 -13.82 -63.85
CA LEU A 33 3.40 -13.44 -62.60
C LEU A 33 3.01 -14.67 -61.77
N ASP A 34 2.49 -15.72 -62.40
CA ASP A 34 2.17 -16.99 -61.74
C ASP A 34 3.42 -17.63 -61.11
N SER A 35 4.59 -17.53 -61.76
CA SER A 35 5.85 -18.03 -61.22
C SER A 35 6.37 -17.22 -60.02
N VAL A 36 6.19 -15.90 -60.04
CA VAL A 36 6.56 -15.00 -58.94
C VAL A 36 5.63 -15.19 -57.74
N GLU A 37 4.35 -15.49 -57.97
CA GLU A 37 3.37 -15.78 -56.92
C GLU A 37 3.58 -17.18 -56.32
N ALA A 38 3.99 -18.17 -57.13
CA ALA A 38 4.37 -19.51 -56.68
C ALA A 38 5.66 -19.54 -55.83
N ASP A 39 6.56 -18.56 -56.00
CA ASP A 39 7.76 -18.38 -55.17
C ASP A 39 7.49 -17.53 -53.89
N ALA A 40 6.32 -16.91 -53.76
CA ALA A 40 5.91 -16.13 -52.59
C ALA A 40 5.25 -16.86 -51.37
N PRO A 41 4.89 -18.17 -51.39
CA PRO A 41 4.09 -18.77 -50.32
C PRO A 41 4.86 -18.99 -49.01
N ALA A 42 6.17 -19.25 -49.08
CA ALA A 42 7.01 -19.40 -47.89
C ALA A 42 7.09 -18.11 -47.06
N ASP A 43 7.16 -16.96 -47.73
CA ASP A 43 7.26 -15.65 -47.07
C ASP A 43 5.93 -15.19 -46.47
N ALA A 44 4.79 -15.54 -47.09
CA ALA A 44 3.47 -15.20 -46.57
C ALA A 44 3.13 -15.96 -45.28
N GLU A 45 3.41 -17.26 -45.26
CA GLU A 45 3.17 -18.11 -44.09
C GLU A 45 4.12 -17.77 -42.93
N ILE A 46 5.41 -17.55 -43.21
CA ILE A 46 6.40 -17.10 -42.23
C ILE A 46 6.02 -15.72 -41.65
N ARG A 47 5.53 -14.78 -42.47
CA ARG A 47 5.04 -13.47 -41.97
C ARG A 47 3.85 -13.62 -41.04
N LYS A 48 2.90 -14.51 -41.36
CA LYS A 48 1.73 -14.76 -40.51
C LYS A 48 2.12 -15.41 -39.18
N LEU A 49 2.98 -16.42 -39.21
CA LEU A 49 3.53 -17.06 -38.01
C LEU A 49 4.29 -16.06 -37.13
N ASN A 50 5.12 -15.20 -37.72
CA ASN A 50 5.82 -14.14 -37.00
C ASN A 50 4.86 -13.11 -36.40
N HIS A 51 3.81 -12.72 -37.13
CA HIS A 51 2.79 -11.81 -36.63
C HIS A 51 2.00 -12.41 -35.46
N ASP A 52 1.55 -13.66 -35.58
CA ASP A 52 0.82 -14.36 -34.52
C ASP A 52 1.69 -14.61 -33.28
N SER A 53 2.97 -14.93 -33.49
CA SER A 53 3.97 -15.05 -32.42
C SER A 53 4.16 -13.72 -31.69
N GLN A 54 4.34 -12.62 -32.41
CA GLN A 54 4.43 -11.28 -31.82
C GLN A 54 3.16 -10.92 -31.06
N LEU A 55 1.98 -11.16 -31.65
CA LEU A 55 0.71 -10.87 -31.00
C LEU A 55 0.54 -11.66 -29.69
N THR A 56 0.97 -12.92 -29.68
CA THR A 56 0.97 -13.77 -28.49
C THR A 56 1.93 -13.25 -27.43
N GLN A 57 3.14 -12.85 -27.82
CA GLN A 57 4.11 -12.22 -26.91
C GLN A 57 3.57 -10.91 -26.32
N TYR A 58 2.99 -10.04 -27.14
CA TYR A 58 2.38 -8.79 -26.68
C TYR A 58 1.24 -9.05 -25.69
N LYS A 59 0.38 -10.03 -25.96
CA LYS A 59 -0.69 -10.43 -25.04
C LYS A 59 -0.13 -10.97 -23.72
N ALA A 60 0.85 -11.87 -23.79
CA ALA A 60 1.48 -12.44 -22.60
C ALA A 60 2.19 -11.37 -21.76
N GLU A 61 2.87 -10.42 -22.39
CA GLU A 61 3.50 -9.30 -21.69
C GLU A 61 2.46 -8.36 -21.07
N HIS A 62 1.40 -8.03 -21.80
CA HIS A 62 0.31 -7.21 -21.29
C HIS A 62 -0.38 -7.86 -20.07
N GLU A 63 -0.71 -9.15 -20.17
CA GLU A 63 -1.28 -9.93 -19.07
C GLU A 63 -0.33 -9.97 -17.87
N ARG A 64 0.98 -10.16 -18.09
CA ARG A 64 1.98 -10.10 -17.03
C ARG A 64 2.00 -8.72 -16.36
N HIS A 65 1.95 -7.64 -17.12
CA HIS A 65 1.91 -6.29 -16.56
C HIS A 65 0.64 -6.07 -15.74
N LEU A 66 -0.53 -6.44 -16.26
CA LEU A 66 -1.79 -6.33 -15.52
C LEU A 66 -1.76 -7.16 -14.23
N ALA A 67 -1.27 -8.40 -14.30
CA ALA A 67 -1.13 -9.27 -13.14
C ALA A 67 -0.17 -8.67 -12.10
N TYR A 68 0.96 -8.11 -12.55
CA TYR A 68 1.93 -7.45 -11.68
C TYR A 68 1.34 -6.20 -11.00
N TYR A 69 0.69 -5.31 -11.76
CA TYR A 69 0.05 -4.12 -11.20
C TYR A 69 -1.02 -4.49 -10.19
N LYS A 70 -1.88 -5.46 -10.53
CA LYS A 70 -2.94 -5.94 -9.64
C LYS A 70 -2.35 -6.52 -8.36
N ALA A 71 -1.35 -7.39 -8.47
CA ALA A 71 -0.68 -7.96 -7.30
C ALA A 71 -0.03 -6.88 -6.42
N SER A 72 0.59 -5.86 -7.02
CA SER A 72 1.17 -4.73 -6.28
C SER A 72 0.11 -3.91 -5.56
N THR A 73 -0.99 -3.55 -6.22
CA THR A 73 -2.07 -2.77 -5.60
C THR A 73 -2.77 -3.55 -4.50
N ASP A 74 -2.97 -4.85 -4.70
CA ASP A 74 -3.59 -5.72 -3.70
C ASP A 74 -2.69 -5.85 -2.46
N ALA A 75 -1.37 -6.04 -2.67
CA ALA A 75 -0.38 -6.09 -1.59
C ALA A 75 -0.31 -4.77 -0.81
N GLU A 76 -0.35 -3.61 -1.48
CA GLU A 76 -0.38 -2.30 -0.82
C GLU A 76 -1.64 -2.13 0.05
N GLN A 77 -2.81 -2.53 -0.44
CA GLN A 77 -4.05 -2.47 0.33
C GLN A 77 -4.04 -3.42 1.53
N GLU A 78 -3.52 -4.63 1.36
CA GLU A 78 -3.41 -5.61 2.44
C GLU A 78 -2.43 -5.14 3.52
N MET A 79 -1.26 -4.63 3.11
CA MET A 79 -0.29 -4.04 4.02
C MET A 79 -0.91 -2.86 4.80
N PHE A 80 -1.62 -1.96 4.11
CA PHE A 80 -2.29 -0.84 4.77
C PHE A 80 -3.33 -1.31 5.79
N LYS A 81 -4.17 -2.29 5.45
CA LYS A 81 -5.14 -2.88 6.38
C LYS A 81 -4.45 -3.51 7.60
N SER A 82 -3.38 -4.26 7.38
CA SER A 82 -2.60 -4.90 8.44
C SER A 82 -2.02 -3.88 9.43
N VAL A 83 -1.44 -2.79 8.91
CA VAL A 83 -0.91 -1.69 9.74
C VAL A 83 -2.02 -1.03 10.57
N ILE A 84 -3.18 -0.74 9.97
CA ILE A 84 -4.31 -0.13 10.67
C ILE A 84 -4.87 -1.04 11.77
N GLU A 85 -5.02 -2.34 11.51
CA GLU A 85 -5.53 -3.27 12.52
C GLU A 85 -4.52 -3.46 13.67
N THR A 86 -3.22 -3.47 13.35
CA THR A 86 -2.14 -3.50 14.35
C THR A 86 -2.19 -2.23 15.23
N ALA A 87 -2.35 -1.05 14.61
CA ALA A 87 -2.45 0.21 15.34
C ALA A 87 -3.70 0.28 16.24
N LYS A 88 -4.85 -0.19 15.74
CA LYS A 88 -6.09 -0.30 16.51
C LYS A 88 -5.95 -1.25 17.71
N THR A 89 -5.27 -2.37 17.51
CA THR A 89 -4.98 -3.32 18.59
C THR A 89 -4.09 -2.66 19.65
N ALA A 90 -2.98 -2.04 19.23
CA ALA A 90 -2.08 -1.33 20.14
C ALA A 90 -2.79 -0.23 20.95
N LEU A 91 -3.66 0.55 20.29
CA LEU A 91 -4.46 1.60 20.93
C LEU A 91 -5.45 1.04 21.94
N SER A 92 -6.18 -0.02 21.56
CA SER A 92 -7.15 -0.69 22.44
C SER A 92 -6.46 -1.29 23.67
N THR A 93 -5.30 -1.93 23.48
CA THR A 93 -4.47 -2.44 24.57
C THR A 93 -3.99 -1.29 25.47
N SER A 94 -3.54 -0.17 24.90
CA SER A 94 -3.11 1.00 25.68
C SER A 94 -4.24 1.54 26.55
N ILE A 95 -5.44 1.70 25.99
CA ILE A 95 -6.64 2.13 26.73
C ILE A 95 -6.97 1.14 27.84
N LEU A 96 -6.95 -0.17 27.54
CA LEU A 96 -7.29 -1.21 28.52
C LEU A 96 -6.29 -1.23 29.69
N VAL A 97 -4.99 -1.13 29.41
CA VAL A 97 -3.95 -1.15 30.43
C VAL A 97 -4.01 0.10 31.31
N ASN A 98 -4.16 1.30 30.71
CA ASN A 98 -4.35 2.54 31.46
C ASN A 98 -5.63 2.51 32.30
N GLY A 99 -6.75 2.05 31.72
CA GLY A 99 -8.03 1.93 32.42
C GLY A 99 -7.97 0.93 33.57
N GLY A 100 -7.38 -0.24 33.34
CA GLY A 100 -7.17 -1.26 34.35
C GLY A 100 -6.31 -0.76 35.50
N ALA A 101 -5.21 -0.06 35.21
CA ALA A 101 -4.36 0.55 36.23
C ALA A 101 -5.11 1.63 37.04
N THR A 102 -5.89 2.47 36.37
CA THR A 102 -6.72 3.51 37.01
C THR A 102 -7.72 2.89 37.99
N VAL A 103 -8.48 1.89 37.55
CA VAL A 103 -9.49 1.20 38.37
C VAL A 103 -8.84 0.47 39.54
N ALA A 104 -7.71 -0.21 39.32
CA ALA A 104 -6.98 -0.90 40.37
C ALA A 104 -6.47 0.07 41.46
N LEU A 105 -5.89 1.21 41.07
CA LEU A 105 -5.42 2.21 42.02
C LEU A 105 -6.58 2.90 42.76
N LEU A 106 -7.69 3.19 42.10
CA LEU A 106 -8.89 3.74 42.74
C LEU A 106 -9.47 2.77 43.78
N ALA A 107 -9.55 1.48 43.44
CA ALA A 107 -10.01 0.45 44.36
C ALA A 107 -9.08 0.32 45.58
N PHE A 108 -7.76 0.30 45.35
CA PHE A 108 -6.77 0.28 46.42
C PHE A 108 -6.88 1.53 47.31
N LEU A 109 -6.98 2.71 46.72
CA LEU A 109 -7.11 3.97 47.43
C LEU A 109 -8.39 4.01 48.27
N GLY A 110 -9.52 3.56 47.74
CA GLY A 110 -10.79 3.48 48.48
C GLY A 110 -10.69 2.59 49.72
N ASN A 111 -10.05 1.42 49.59
CA ASN A 111 -9.81 0.52 50.71
C ASN A 111 -8.83 1.11 51.74
N LEU A 112 -7.82 1.86 51.30
CA LEU A 112 -6.86 2.54 52.19
C LEU A 112 -7.55 3.64 53.03
N LEU A 113 -8.41 4.44 52.39
CA LEU A 113 -9.16 5.51 53.06
C LEU A 113 -10.16 4.96 54.08
N ALA A 114 -10.80 3.84 53.79
CA ALA A 114 -11.74 3.19 54.71
C ALA A 114 -11.07 2.72 56.02
N LYS A 115 -9.76 2.43 56.00
CA LYS A 115 -9.01 1.89 57.14
C LYS A 115 -8.32 2.94 58.02
N SER A 116 -8.48 4.24 57.73
CA SER A 116 -7.97 5.37 58.53
C SER A 116 -6.50 5.23 58.97
N GLN A 117 -5.61 4.74 58.09
CA GLN A 117 -4.21 4.54 58.44
C GLN A 117 -3.45 5.88 58.48
N PRO A 118 -2.54 6.13 59.45
CA PRO A 118 -1.76 7.37 59.54
C PRO A 118 -0.91 7.65 58.28
N ALA A 119 -0.44 6.59 57.60
CA ALA A 119 0.32 6.69 56.36
C ALA A 119 -0.56 6.96 55.12
N ALA A 120 -1.89 6.95 55.25
CA ALA A 120 -2.82 7.03 54.14
C ALA A 120 -2.76 8.39 53.42
N ALA A 121 -2.57 9.51 54.13
CA ALA A 121 -2.55 10.83 53.52
C ALA A 121 -1.36 11.05 52.57
N ALA A 122 -0.16 10.60 52.97
CA ALA A 122 1.05 10.74 52.17
C ALA A 122 1.06 9.80 50.94
N MET A 123 0.48 8.60 51.10
CA MET A 123 0.28 7.63 50.02
C MET A 123 -0.79 8.09 49.03
N GLN A 124 -1.90 8.65 49.53
CA GLN A 124 -2.99 9.21 48.73
C GLN A 124 -2.48 10.32 47.80
N ALA A 125 -1.72 11.28 48.34
CA ALA A 125 -1.17 12.36 47.54
C ALA A 125 -0.27 11.85 46.39
N ALA A 126 0.52 10.80 46.65
CA ALA A 126 1.39 10.19 45.65
C ALA A 126 0.60 9.41 44.58
N LEU A 127 -0.42 8.64 44.98
CA LEU A 127 -1.24 7.84 44.06
C LEU A 127 -2.20 8.68 43.20
N ASN A 128 -2.66 9.83 43.69
CA ASN A 128 -3.54 10.72 42.92
C ASN A 128 -2.92 11.14 41.59
N VAL A 129 -1.63 11.47 41.59
CA VAL A 129 -0.91 11.85 40.35
C VAL A 129 -0.92 10.69 39.36
N SER A 130 -0.64 9.47 39.83
CA SER A 130 -0.66 8.27 38.98
C SER A 130 -2.02 7.95 38.40
N ILE A 131 -3.08 8.07 39.21
CA ILE A 131 -4.47 7.87 38.76
C ILE A 131 -4.82 8.87 37.67
N ILE A 132 -4.46 10.15 37.83
CA ILE A 132 -4.69 11.18 36.82
C ILE A 132 -3.91 10.87 35.54
N CYS A 133 -2.64 10.47 35.64
CA CYS A 133 -1.83 10.09 34.48
C CYS A 133 -2.46 8.92 33.71
N PHE A 134 -2.89 7.86 34.38
CA PHE A 134 -3.53 6.73 33.73
C PHE A 134 -4.89 7.10 33.12
N ALA A 135 -5.73 7.87 33.84
CA ALA A 135 -7.00 8.36 33.31
C ALA A 135 -6.81 9.27 32.09
N LEU A 136 -5.76 10.11 32.09
CA LEU A 136 -5.38 10.92 30.94
C LEU A 136 -4.94 10.03 29.76
N GLY A 137 -4.20 8.95 30.02
CA GLY A 137 -3.86 7.94 29.02
C GLY A 137 -5.09 7.34 28.34
N VAL A 138 -6.14 7.01 29.12
CA VAL A 138 -7.43 6.55 28.59
C VAL A 138 -8.10 7.62 27.73
N LEU A 139 -8.20 8.86 28.23
CA LEU A 139 -8.84 9.96 27.52
C LEU A 139 -8.14 10.27 26.19
N LEU A 140 -6.82 10.33 26.19
CA LEU A 140 -6.01 10.56 24.99
C LEU A 140 -6.17 9.41 23.99
N GLY A 141 -6.25 8.16 24.46
CA GLY A 141 -6.50 7.00 23.59
C GLY A 141 -7.89 7.02 22.95
N ALA A 142 -8.92 7.40 23.72
CA ALA A 142 -10.26 7.59 23.20
C ALA A 142 -10.31 8.73 22.17
N ALA A 143 -9.64 9.85 22.45
CA ALA A 143 -9.52 10.97 21.52
C ALA A 143 -8.80 10.56 20.22
N ALA A 144 -7.73 9.77 20.31
CA ALA A 144 -7.02 9.23 19.15
C ALA A 144 -7.92 8.35 18.26
N THR A 145 -8.84 7.60 18.86
CA THR A 145 -9.84 6.81 18.13
C THR A 145 -10.78 7.74 17.33
N GLY A 146 -11.25 8.82 17.95
CA GLY A 146 -12.08 9.83 17.28
C GLY A 146 -11.35 10.55 16.15
N THR A 147 -10.11 10.97 16.36
CA THR A 147 -9.31 11.65 15.31
C THR A 147 -8.94 10.71 14.17
N THR A 148 -8.79 9.40 14.43
CA THR A 148 -8.62 8.39 13.39
C THR A 148 -9.83 8.32 12.46
N TYR A 149 -11.05 8.36 13.01
CA TYR A 149 -12.28 8.43 12.20
C TYR A 149 -12.30 9.70 11.35
N CYS A 150 -11.99 10.86 11.92
CA CYS A 150 -11.91 12.12 11.18
C CYS A 150 -10.88 12.07 10.04
N ALA A 151 -9.69 11.48 10.28
CA ALA A 151 -8.67 11.31 9.27
C ALA A 151 -9.16 10.45 8.10
N GLN A 152 -9.78 9.30 8.39
CA GLN A 152 -10.34 8.41 7.36
C GLN A 152 -11.46 9.07 6.56
N TYR A 153 -12.36 9.79 7.23
CA TYR A 153 -13.40 10.57 6.56
C TYR A 153 -12.82 11.61 5.60
N CYS A 154 -11.77 12.32 6.03
CA CYS A 154 -11.10 13.32 5.19
C CYS A 154 -10.37 12.69 4.00
N TYR A 155 -9.71 11.53 4.18
CA TYR A 155 -9.11 10.77 3.08
C TYR A 155 -10.17 10.33 2.06
N HIS A 156 -11.33 9.87 2.52
CA HIS A 156 -12.42 9.46 1.66
C HIS A 156 -13.05 10.62 0.87
N ARG A 157 -13.06 11.85 1.44
CA ARG A 157 -13.58 13.08 0.81
C ARG A 157 -12.52 13.85 0.01
N ASP A 158 -11.33 13.29 -0.21
CA ASP A 158 -10.18 13.95 -0.86
C ASP A 158 -9.69 15.25 -0.19
N PHE A 159 -10.01 15.46 1.10
CA PHE A 159 -9.51 16.58 1.89
C PHE A 159 -8.10 16.31 2.40
N ARG A 160 -7.13 16.23 1.48
CA ARG A 160 -5.74 15.81 1.77
C ARG A 160 -5.08 16.56 2.93
N ARG A 161 -5.19 17.89 2.98
CA ARG A 161 -4.56 18.68 4.06
C ARG A 161 -5.15 18.33 5.43
N SER A 162 -6.47 18.33 5.55
CA SER A 162 -7.17 17.99 6.79
C SER A 162 -6.90 16.54 7.20
N ALA A 163 -6.87 15.61 6.24
CA ALA A 163 -6.58 14.20 6.48
C ALA A 163 -5.20 14.01 7.12
N VAL A 164 -4.17 14.67 6.57
CA VAL A 164 -2.82 14.64 7.12
C VAL A 164 -2.77 15.26 8.52
N THR A 165 -3.43 16.41 8.73
CA THR A 165 -3.48 17.05 10.06
C THR A 165 -4.11 16.14 11.11
N PHE A 166 -5.26 15.53 10.84
CA PHE A 166 -5.90 14.60 11.76
C PHE A 166 -5.05 13.34 11.99
N HIS A 167 -4.38 12.85 10.95
CA HIS A 167 -3.49 11.70 11.06
C HIS A 167 -2.29 11.99 11.99
N VAL A 168 -1.61 13.13 11.79
CA VAL A 168 -0.50 13.55 12.66
C VAL A 168 -0.98 13.74 14.10
N LEU A 169 -2.15 14.38 14.28
CA LEU A 169 -2.76 14.55 15.60
C LEU A 169 -3.02 13.20 16.29
N THR A 170 -3.58 12.22 15.56
CA THR A 170 -3.76 10.86 16.08
C THR A 170 -2.45 10.26 16.57
N VAL A 171 -1.37 10.35 15.78
CA VAL A 171 -0.06 9.80 16.14
C VAL A 171 0.46 10.43 17.44
N VAL A 172 0.37 11.77 17.55
CA VAL A 172 0.77 12.50 18.76
C VAL A 172 -0.05 12.06 19.98
N LEU A 173 -1.36 11.89 19.83
CA LEU A 173 -2.23 11.42 20.92
C LEU A 173 -1.87 10.01 21.37
N ILE A 174 -1.60 9.08 20.45
CA ILE A 174 -1.20 7.71 20.76
C ILE A 174 0.11 7.70 21.55
N LEU A 175 1.14 8.42 21.07
CA LEU A 175 2.42 8.53 21.79
C LEU A 175 2.24 9.13 23.18
N SER A 176 1.37 10.14 23.30
CA SER A 176 1.05 10.77 24.59
C SER A 176 0.39 9.79 25.57
N THR A 177 -0.37 8.80 25.10
CA THR A 177 -0.94 7.75 25.99
C THR A 177 0.15 6.92 26.67
N TYR A 178 1.23 6.59 25.96
CA TYR A 178 2.33 5.79 26.50
C TYR A 178 3.18 6.59 27.47
N ILE A 179 3.40 7.88 27.17
CA ILE A 179 4.08 8.81 28.08
C ILE A 179 3.28 8.96 29.38
N ALA A 180 1.95 9.12 29.28
CA ALA A 180 1.07 9.21 30.44
C ALA A 180 1.10 7.92 31.27
N PHE A 181 1.06 6.75 30.61
CA PHE A 181 1.21 5.47 31.29
C PHE A 181 2.54 5.33 32.03
N ALA A 182 3.66 5.63 31.36
CA ALA A 182 4.99 5.56 31.98
C ALA A 182 5.11 6.50 33.19
N SER A 183 4.59 7.73 33.06
CA SER A 183 4.58 8.71 34.16
C SER A 183 3.74 8.22 35.34
N GLY A 184 2.56 7.65 35.07
CA GLY A 184 1.69 7.08 36.10
C GLY A 184 2.35 5.90 36.83
N LEU A 185 3.06 5.04 36.09
CA LEU A 185 3.80 3.91 36.64
C LEU A 185 4.92 4.35 37.59
N ILE A 186 5.70 5.35 37.18
CA ILE A 186 6.78 5.92 38.01
C ILE A 186 6.21 6.51 39.31
N GLY A 187 5.13 7.29 39.21
CA GLY A 187 4.46 7.85 40.39
C GLY A 187 3.94 6.77 41.34
N ALA A 188 3.38 5.69 40.79
CA ALA A 188 2.82 4.61 41.58
C ALA A 188 3.94 3.84 42.28
N TYR A 189 5.03 3.55 41.56
CA TYR A 189 6.22 2.94 42.12
C TYR A 189 6.80 3.74 43.29
N HIS A 190 6.95 5.05 43.14
CA HIS A 190 7.44 5.91 44.22
C HIS A 190 6.50 6.01 45.41
N ALA A 191 5.19 5.85 45.21
CA ALA A 191 4.23 5.82 46.31
C ALA A 191 4.45 4.61 47.21
N PHE A 192 4.78 3.45 46.63
CA PHE A 192 5.00 2.20 47.38
C PHE A 192 6.41 2.05 47.96
N LEU A 193 7.36 2.92 47.61
CA LEU A 193 8.70 2.88 48.21
C LEU A 193 8.64 3.35 49.68
N PRO A 194 9.32 2.64 50.60
CA PRO A 194 9.41 3.08 51.99
C PRO A 194 10.08 4.44 52.07
N ARG A 195 9.36 5.47 52.57
CA ARG A 195 9.99 6.72 52.99
C ARG A 195 10.67 6.51 54.34
N GLY A 196 11.88 5.95 54.28
CA GLY A 196 12.69 5.59 55.45
C GLY A 196 14.10 5.14 55.05
N ALA A 197 14.84 6.01 54.35
CA ALA A 197 16.29 5.93 54.15
C ALA A 197 16.83 7.28 53.63
N ALA A 198 16.61 8.34 54.40
CA ALA A 198 17.36 9.60 54.35
C ALA A 198 17.18 10.30 55.71
#